data_AF-A0A0F9BYJ2-F1
#
_entry.id   AF-A0A0F9BYJ2-F1
#
_cell.length_a   1.000
_cell.length_b   1.000
_cell.length_c   1.000
_cell.angle_alpha   90.00
_cell.angle_beta   90.00
_cell.angle_gamma   90.00
#
_symmetry.space_group_name_H-M   'P 1'
#
loop_
_entity.id
_entity.type
_entity.pdbx_description
1 polymer ?
#
loop_
_entity_poly.entity_id
_entity_poly.type
_entity_poly.pdbx_seq_one_letter_code
_entity_poly.pdbx_strand_id
1 'polypeptide(L)'
;MSKLTDDLLIKRYHYFKDSVKAPMMKSIKFISRGKFGYVSAIWHAFQIIRLLKKYPEPTRANCENPDALVMLDIWDEFFKWEDNKYRDPFFKLVRRITVSTVEHCDFDSQRITWWLMKLTQAYMDGRWQPLLPHMPFYCWTDPEVIKAREEAVEDMICTMAEKMGVV
;
A
#
# COMPACT_ATOMS: atom_id res chain seq x y z
N MET A 1 8.60 14.59 -25.61
CA MET A 1 9.01 13.60 -24.59
C MET A 1 10.31 12.97 -25.05
N SER A 2 11.39 13.05 -24.28
CA SER A 2 12.65 12.38 -24.67
C SER A 2 12.47 10.88 -24.49
N LYS A 3 12.64 10.09 -25.55
CA LYS A 3 12.61 8.63 -25.44
C LYS A 3 13.69 8.20 -24.44
N LEU A 4 13.27 7.55 -23.37
CA LEU A 4 14.19 6.87 -22.47
C LEU A 4 14.94 5.83 -23.31
N THR A 5 16.27 5.84 -23.29
CA THR A 5 17.04 4.84 -24.05
C THR A 5 16.96 3.49 -23.34
N ASP A 6 16.94 2.39 -24.09
CA ASP A 6 16.91 1.02 -23.56
C ASP A 6 18.03 0.80 -22.53
N ASP A 7 19.20 1.41 -22.77
CA ASP A 7 20.32 1.40 -21.83
C ASP A 7 19.97 1.98 -20.46
N LEU A 8 19.12 3.01 -20.40
CA LEU A 8 18.69 3.60 -19.14
C LEU A 8 17.71 2.70 -18.39
N LEU A 9 16.81 2.01 -19.11
CA LEU A 9 15.89 1.03 -18.53
C LEU A 9 16.67 -0.17 -17.96
N ILE A 10 17.62 -0.71 -18.73
CA ILE A 10 18.51 -1.80 -18.29
C ILE A 10 19.29 -1.38 -17.04
N LYS A 11 19.87 -0.17 -17.05
CA LYS A 11 20.61 0.36 -15.90
C LYS A 11 19.72 0.53 -14.66
N ARG A 12 18.48 1.00 -14.82
CA ARG A 12 17.49 1.13 -13.73
C ARG A 12 17.08 -0.23 -13.18
N TYR A 13 16.84 -1.20 -14.05
CA TYR A 13 16.51 -2.57 -13.67
C TYR A 13 17.62 -3.21 -12.83
N HIS A 14 18.86 -3.19 -13.32
CA HIS A 14 20.01 -3.72 -12.59
C HIS A 14 20.22 -3.00 -11.25
N TYR A 15 20.08 -1.67 -11.23
CA TYR A 15 20.15 -0.92 -9.99
C TYR A 15 19.06 -1.33 -8.99
N PHE A 16 17.80 -1.48 -9.41
CA PHE A 16 16.72 -1.95 -8.53
C PHE A 16 16.99 -3.35 -7.99
N LYS A 17 17.35 -4.28 -8.88
CA LYS A 17 17.63 -5.67 -8.54
C LYS A 17 18.78 -5.79 -7.54
N ASP A 18 19.91 -5.14 -7.83
CA ASP A 18 21.17 -5.37 -7.13
C ASP A 18 21.31 -4.46 -5.90
N SER A 19 20.81 -3.22 -5.97
CA SER A 19 20.98 -2.22 -4.90
C SER A 19 19.78 -2.10 -3.96
N VAL A 20 18.60 -2.60 -4.33
CA VAL A 20 17.42 -2.62 -3.44
C VAL A 20 16.96 -4.02 -3.12
N LYS A 21 16.60 -4.78 -4.16
CA LYS A 21 15.91 -6.04 -3.96
C LYS A 21 16.82 -7.06 -3.31
N ALA A 22 18.06 -7.19 -3.77
CA ALA A 22 19.02 -8.12 -3.18
C ALA A 22 19.32 -7.82 -1.69
N PRO A 23 19.63 -6.57 -1.28
CA PRO A 23 19.75 -6.20 0.13
C PRO A 23 18.48 -6.50 0.95
N MET A 24 17.31 -6.10 0.43
CA MET A 24 16.02 -6.34 1.09
C MET A 24 15.74 -7.84 1.28
N MET A 25 15.97 -8.65 0.25
CA MET A 25 15.77 -10.11 0.29
C MET A 25 16.79 -10.81 1.17
N LYS A 26 18.05 -10.34 1.22
CA LYS A 26 19.07 -10.84 2.15
C LYS A 26 18.65 -10.58 3.59
N SER A 27 18.13 -9.40 3.84
CA SER A 27 17.50 -8.98 5.09
C SER A 27 16.32 -9.89 5.46
N ILE A 28 15.39 -10.17 4.53
CA ILE A 28 14.25 -11.06 4.77
C ILE A 28 14.65 -12.52 5.02
N LYS A 29 15.62 -13.07 4.27
CA LYS A 29 16.17 -14.43 4.51
C LYS A 29 16.86 -14.56 5.87
N PHE A 30 17.41 -13.46 6.39
CA PHE A 30 17.98 -13.43 7.73
C PHE A 30 16.89 -13.44 8.80
N ILE A 31 15.75 -12.78 8.54
CA ILE A 31 14.54 -12.80 9.39
C ILE A 31 13.93 -14.21 9.48
N SER A 32 13.80 -14.92 8.36
CA SER A 32 13.09 -16.22 8.30
C SER A 32 13.81 -17.39 9.01
N ARG A 33 15.03 -17.18 9.54
CA ARG A 33 15.82 -18.20 10.25
C ARG A 33 15.62 -18.21 11.77
N GLY A 34 14.54 -17.60 12.27
CA GLY A 34 14.03 -17.82 13.62
C GLY A 34 14.89 -17.26 14.77
N LYS A 35 15.94 -16.50 14.47
CA LYS A 35 16.78 -15.85 15.49
C LYS A 35 16.54 -14.35 15.51
N PHE A 36 15.33 -13.88 15.85
CA PHE A 36 15.17 -12.44 16.07
C PHE A 36 14.25 -12.00 17.19
N GLY A 37 14.83 -11.23 18.11
CA GLY A 37 14.15 -10.26 18.94
C GLY A 37 13.88 -8.94 18.19
N TYR A 38 13.02 -8.13 18.80
CA TYR A 38 12.45 -6.86 18.32
C TYR A 38 13.43 -5.91 17.61
N VAL A 39 14.69 -5.85 18.07
CA VAL A 39 15.74 -4.93 17.58
C VAL A 39 16.04 -5.09 16.08
N SER A 40 15.98 -6.31 15.56
CA SER A 40 16.30 -6.53 14.15
C SER A 40 15.16 -6.24 13.19
N ALA A 41 13.92 -6.52 13.59
CA ALA A 41 12.76 -6.11 12.79
C ALA A 41 12.79 -4.59 12.58
N ILE A 42 13.14 -3.83 13.63
CA ILE A 42 13.35 -2.39 13.56
C ILE A 42 14.50 -2.03 12.60
N TRP A 43 15.66 -2.70 12.72
CA TRP A 43 16.79 -2.46 11.82
C TRP A 43 16.44 -2.71 10.34
N HIS A 44 15.70 -3.77 10.06
CA HIS A 44 15.28 -4.13 8.71
C HIS A 44 14.25 -3.15 8.16
N ALA A 45 13.27 -2.74 8.98
CA ALA A 45 12.34 -1.67 8.62
C ALA A 45 13.11 -0.37 8.31
N PHE A 46 14.14 -0.04 9.10
CA PHE A 46 14.99 1.12 8.84
C PHE A 46 15.76 1.01 7.52
N GLN A 47 16.33 -0.17 7.20
CA GLN A 47 17.00 -0.38 5.91
C GLN A 47 16.04 -0.27 4.72
N ILE A 48 14.83 -0.83 4.84
CA ILE A 48 13.77 -0.70 3.83
C ILE A 48 13.42 0.78 3.63
N ILE A 49 13.18 1.54 4.71
CA ILE A 49 12.90 2.98 4.67
C ILE A 49 14.05 3.75 4.03
N ARG A 50 15.30 3.49 4.44
CA ARG A 50 16.50 4.16 3.93
C ARG A 50 16.68 3.90 2.44
N LEU A 51 16.56 2.65 2.02
CA LEU A 51 16.66 2.25 0.63
C LEU A 51 15.55 2.89 -0.18
N LEU A 52 14.32 2.89 0.32
CA LEU A 52 13.20 3.46 -0.38
C LEU A 52 13.37 4.95 -0.59
N LYS A 53 13.79 5.74 0.42
CA LYS A 53 14.11 7.17 0.28
C LYS A 53 15.10 7.50 -0.85
N LYS A 54 15.94 6.54 -1.25
CA LYS A 54 16.93 6.70 -2.34
C LYS A 54 16.30 6.59 -3.74
N TYR A 55 15.11 5.99 -3.87
CA TYR A 55 14.44 5.81 -5.15
C TYR A 55 13.49 6.98 -5.41
N PRO A 56 13.34 7.43 -6.65
CA PRO A 56 12.31 8.42 -6.98
C PRO A 56 10.92 7.84 -6.67
N GLU A 57 9.96 8.70 -6.32
CA GLU A 57 8.56 8.27 -6.29
C GLU A 57 8.13 7.79 -7.68
N PRO A 58 7.32 6.73 -7.78
CA PRO A 58 6.71 6.37 -9.03
C PRO A 58 5.67 7.44 -9.39
N THR A 59 5.68 7.82 -10.66
CA THR A 59 4.86 8.86 -11.25
C THR A 59 4.52 8.44 -12.68
N ARG A 60 3.45 8.99 -13.23
CA ARG A 60 3.10 8.77 -14.65
C ARG A 60 4.22 9.15 -15.63
N ALA A 61 5.14 10.03 -15.23
CA ALA A 61 6.26 10.46 -16.07
C ALA A 61 7.45 9.49 -16.08
N ASN A 62 7.54 8.56 -15.11
CA ASN A 62 8.67 7.65 -14.97
C ASN A 62 8.28 6.16 -14.87
N CYS A 63 6.99 5.85 -15.00
CA CYS A 63 6.45 4.51 -15.17
C CYS A 63 5.99 4.31 -16.62
N GLU A 64 6.30 3.16 -17.20
CA GLU A 64 5.95 2.78 -18.57
C GLU A 64 5.05 1.54 -18.60
N ASN A 65 5.06 0.71 -17.56
CA ASN A 65 4.23 -0.50 -17.51
C ASN A 65 2.73 -0.13 -17.31
N PRO A 66 1.82 -0.57 -18.20
CA PRO A 66 0.39 -0.30 -18.08
C PRO A 66 -0.22 -0.72 -16.72
N ASP A 67 0.19 -1.86 -16.17
CA ASP A 67 -0.33 -2.36 -14.89
C ASP A 67 0.16 -1.48 -13.72
N ALA A 68 1.40 -0.99 -13.80
CA ALA A 68 1.93 -0.05 -12.82
C ALA A 68 1.19 1.30 -12.86
N LEU A 69 0.79 1.76 -14.06
CA LEU A 69 -0.04 2.96 -14.22
C LEU A 69 -1.44 2.78 -13.62
N VAL A 70 -2.06 1.61 -13.76
CA VAL A 70 -3.33 1.29 -13.09
C VAL A 70 -3.17 1.31 -11.57
N MET A 71 -2.10 0.71 -11.04
CA MET A 71 -1.83 0.77 -9.60
C MET A 71 -1.60 2.20 -9.11
N LEU A 72 -0.93 3.04 -9.90
CA LEU A 72 -0.75 4.46 -9.57
C LEU A 72 -2.09 5.18 -9.43
N ASP A 73 -3.04 4.93 -10.33
CA ASP A 73 -4.36 5.56 -10.29
C ASP A 73 -5.15 5.19 -9.04
N ILE A 74 -5.11 3.92 -8.65
CA ILE A 74 -5.74 3.43 -7.41
C ILE A 74 -5.11 4.11 -6.18
N TRP A 75 -3.77 4.26 -6.16
CA TRP A 75 -3.09 4.94 -5.08
C TRP A 75 -3.40 6.44 -5.04
N ASP A 76 -3.47 7.10 -6.19
CA ASP A 76 -3.80 8.51 -6.28
C ASP A 76 -5.25 8.76 -5.81
N GLU A 77 -6.17 7.83 -6.10
CA GLU A 77 -7.52 7.82 -5.53
C GLU A 77 -7.51 7.61 -4.01
N PHE A 78 -6.73 6.66 -3.50
CA PHE A 78 -6.58 6.48 -2.05
C PHE A 78 -6.09 7.76 -1.35
N PHE A 79 -5.05 8.41 -1.89
CA PHE A 79 -4.48 9.64 -1.31
C PHE A 79 -5.37 10.88 -1.48
N LYS A 80 -6.39 10.82 -2.34
CA LYS A 80 -7.41 11.87 -2.40
C LYS A 80 -8.21 11.95 -1.09
N TRP A 81 -8.43 10.80 -0.45
CA TRP A 81 -9.29 10.68 0.72
C TRP A 81 -8.51 10.57 2.04
N GLU A 82 -7.29 10.03 2.00
CA GLU A 82 -6.40 9.89 3.15
C GLU A 82 -5.74 11.24 3.56
N ASP A 83 -6.10 11.75 4.75
CA ASP A 83 -5.54 12.98 5.36
C ASP A 83 -4.72 12.68 6.64
N ASN A 84 -4.35 11.41 6.90
CA ASN A 84 -3.53 11.08 8.05
C ASN A 84 -2.05 11.40 7.81
N LYS A 85 -1.65 12.63 8.15
CA LYS A 85 -0.26 13.11 8.05
C LYS A 85 0.76 12.22 8.76
N TYR A 86 0.38 11.52 9.83
CA TYR A 86 1.29 10.64 10.57
C TYR A 86 1.47 9.28 9.90
N ARG A 87 0.50 8.83 9.09
CA ARG A 87 0.53 7.54 8.36
C ARG A 87 0.91 7.70 6.88
N ASP A 88 0.81 8.90 6.32
CA ASP A 88 1.18 9.23 4.94
C ASP A 88 2.57 8.66 4.52
N PRO A 89 3.66 8.78 5.33
CA PRO A 89 4.94 8.20 4.97
C PRO A 89 4.91 6.68 4.82
N PHE A 90 4.07 6.00 5.60
CA PHE A 90 3.90 4.55 5.51
C PHE A 90 3.17 4.18 4.22
N PHE A 91 2.06 4.82 3.90
CA PHE A 91 1.32 4.50 2.66
C PHE A 91 2.14 4.84 1.40
N LYS A 92 2.89 5.95 1.40
CA LYS A 92 3.82 6.27 0.31
C LYS A 92 4.90 5.20 0.15
N LEU A 93 5.36 4.62 1.27
CA LEU A 93 6.27 3.48 1.25
C LEU A 93 5.66 2.28 0.53
N VAL A 94 4.43 1.92 0.89
CA VAL A 94 3.71 0.78 0.30
C VAL A 94 3.44 1.02 -1.19
N ARG A 95 2.99 2.22 -1.57
CA ARG A 95 2.86 2.66 -2.98
C ARG A 95 4.16 2.46 -3.74
N ARG A 96 5.26 2.97 -3.22
CA ARG A 96 6.57 2.87 -3.87
C ARG A 96 7.01 1.43 -4.08
N ILE A 97 6.86 0.57 -3.07
CA ILE A 97 7.22 -0.86 -3.18
C ILE A 97 6.34 -1.56 -4.22
N THR A 98 5.03 -1.42 -4.11
CA THR A 98 4.06 -2.15 -4.95
C THR A 98 4.19 -1.74 -6.41
N VAL A 99 4.13 -0.44 -6.70
CA VAL A 99 4.23 0.09 -8.06
C VAL A 99 5.60 -0.22 -8.68
N SER A 100 6.71 0.01 -7.95
CA SER A 100 8.04 -0.26 -8.51
C SER A 100 8.29 -1.75 -8.76
N THR A 101 7.67 -2.63 -7.96
CA THR A 101 7.78 -4.07 -8.18
C THR A 101 7.05 -4.48 -9.47
N VAL A 102 5.88 -3.92 -9.71
CA VAL A 102 5.12 -4.16 -10.95
C VAL A 102 5.83 -3.55 -12.16
N GLU A 103 6.38 -2.35 -12.02
CA GLU A 103 7.08 -1.63 -13.08
C GLU A 103 8.37 -2.33 -13.52
N HIS A 104 9.16 -2.86 -12.59
CA HIS A 104 10.54 -3.30 -12.88
C HIS A 104 10.80 -4.80 -12.68
N CYS A 105 9.83 -5.60 -12.22
CA CYS A 105 10.10 -7.00 -11.94
C CYS A 105 8.97 -7.93 -12.34
N ASP A 106 9.00 -8.41 -13.58
CA ASP A 106 8.02 -9.34 -14.15
C ASP A 106 7.72 -10.54 -13.23
N PHE A 107 8.77 -11.16 -12.67
CA PHE A 107 8.62 -12.35 -11.84
C PHE A 107 7.78 -12.12 -10.57
N ASP A 108 8.03 -11.02 -9.86
CA ASP A 108 7.24 -10.71 -8.66
C ASP A 108 5.95 -9.97 -9.01
N SER A 109 5.94 -9.21 -10.10
CA SER A 109 4.75 -8.56 -10.67
C SER A 109 3.65 -9.58 -10.95
N GLN A 110 3.97 -10.70 -11.62
CA GLN A 110 3.02 -11.78 -11.89
C GLN A 110 2.47 -12.41 -10.61
N ARG A 111 3.27 -12.51 -9.55
CA ARG A 111 2.84 -13.05 -8.26
C ARG A 111 1.96 -12.09 -7.48
N ILE A 112 2.30 -10.80 -7.47
CA ILE A 112 1.47 -9.74 -6.90
C ILE A 112 0.13 -9.71 -7.64
N THR A 113 0.15 -9.74 -8.97
CA THR A 113 -1.05 -9.78 -9.82
C THR A 113 -1.92 -11.00 -9.47
N TRP A 114 -1.34 -12.20 -9.44
CA TRP A 114 -2.07 -13.41 -9.04
C TRP A 114 -2.67 -13.28 -7.64
N TRP A 115 -1.91 -12.75 -6.67
CA TRP A 115 -2.39 -12.55 -5.31
C TRP A 115 -3.55 -11.56 -5.24
N LEU A 116 -3.44 -10.42 -5.94
CA LEU A 116 -4.51 -9.43 -6.07
C LEU A 116 -5.77 -10.05 -6.71
N MET A 117 -5.61 -10.81 -7.80
CA MET A 117 -6.74 -11.54 -8.42
C MET A 117 -7.43 -12.49 -7.43
N LYS A 118 -6.65 -13.24 -6.62
CA LYS A 118 -7.24 -14.15 -5.62
C LYS A 118 -7.94 -13.40 -4.49
N LEU A 119 -7.42 -12.26 -4.07
CA LEU A 119 -8.05 -11.40 -3.07
C LEU A 119 -9.36 -10.81 -3.60
N THR A 120 -9.34 -10.26 -4.83
CA THR A 120 -10.55 -9.76 -5.50
C THR A 120 -11.59 -10.86 -5.68
N GLN A 121 -11.19 -12.06 -6.11
CA GLN A 121 -12.13 -13.18 -6.20
C GLN A 121 -12.76 -13.51 -4.84
N ALA A 122 -11.96 -13.53 -3.76
CA ALA A 122 -12.49 -13.76 -2.42
C ALA A 122 -13.48 -12.67 -1.98
N TYR A 123 -13.25 -11.42 -2.37
CA TYR A 123 -14.20 -10.32 -2.17
C TYR A 123 -15.50 -10.54 -2.94
N MET A 124 -15.41 -10.85 -4.23
CA MET A 124 -16.58 -11.09 -5.09
C MET A 124 -17.40 -12.31 -4.65
N ASP A 125 -16.73 -13.34 -4.12
CA ASP A 125 -17.36 -14.54 -3.57
C ASP A 125 -18.02 -14.30 -2.19
N GLY A 126 -17.90 -13.10 -1.61
CA GLY A 126 -18.37 -12.79 -0.26
C GLY A 126 -17.56 -13.44 0.87
N ARG A 127 -16.41 -14.06 0.54
CA ARG A 127 -15.50 -14.66 1.53
C ARG A 127 -14.65 -13.61 2.23
N TRP A 128 -14.45 -12.46 1.60
CA TRP A 128 -13.82 -11.29 2.20
C TRP A 128 -14.89 -10.21 2.41
N GLN A 129 -15.00 -9.72 3.64
CA GLN A 129 -16.05 -8.75 3.99
C GLN A 129 -15.79 -7.39 3.34
N PRO A 130 -16.83 -6.71 2.84
CA PRO A 130 -16.68 -5.34 2.36
C PRO A 130 -16.29 -4.39 3.49
N LEU A 131 -15.83 -3.20 3.12
CA LEU A 131 -15.67 -2.13 4.09
C LEU A 131 -17.04 -1.84 4.72
N LEU A 132 -17.05 -1.60 6.03
CA LEU A 132 -18.25 -1.10 6.68
C LEU A 132 -18.56 0.29 6.11
N PRO A 133 -19.84 0.68 5.95
CA PRO A 133 -20.21 1.97 5.35
C PRO A 133 -19.56 3.20 6.03
N HIS A 134 -19.35 3.11 7.34
CA HIS A 134 -18.75 4.18 8.16
C HIS A 134 -17.21 4.06 8.31
N MET A 135 -16.57 3.17 7.55
CA MET A 135 -15.12 2.92 7.58
C MET A 135 -14.47 3.27 6.22
N PRO A 136 -13.18 3.62 6.19
CA PRO A 136 -12.26 3.74 7.33
C PRO A 136 -12.54 4.97 8.21
N PHE A 137 -12.21 4.85 9.50
CA PHE A 137 -12.42 5.89 10.51
C PHE A 137 -11.18 6.79 10.66
N TYR A 138 -11.41 8.04 11.06
CA TYR A 138 -10.40 9.08 11.36
C TYR A 138 -9.45 9.42 10.20
N CYS A 139 -9.39 10.69 9.82
CA CYS A 139 -8.54 11.20 8.73
C CYS A 139 -8.90 10.65 7.33
N TRP A 140 -10.03 9.96 7.17
CA TRP A 140 -10.63 9.68 5.86
C TRP A 140 -11.65 10.78 5.54
N THR A 141 -11.52 11.39 4.38
CA THR A 141 -12.24 12.62 4.00
C THR A 141 -13.33 12.40 2.96
N ASP A 142 -13.64 11.14 2.62
CA ASP A 142 -14.76 10.81 1.75
C ASP A 142 -16.10 11.24 2.39
N PRO A 143 -16.86 12.15 1.76
CA PRO A 143 -18.13 12.63 2.29
C PRO A 143 -19.16 11.53 2.56
N GLU A 144 -19.19 10.47 1.75
CA GLU A 144 -20.16 9.39 1.92
C GLU A 144 -19.86 8.59 3.20
N VAL A 145 -18.58 8.31 3.44
CA VAL A 145 -18.12 7.63 4.67
C VAL A 145 -18.33 8.51 5.89
N ILE A 146 -18.10 9.82 5.79
CA ILE A 146 -18.35 10.78 6.88
C ILE A 146 -19.82 10.77 7.27
N LYS A 147 -20.73 10.86 6.29
CA LYS A 147 -22.17 10.84 6.53
C LYS A 147 -22.61 9.51 7.18
N ALA A 148 -22.20 8.38 6.60
CA ALA A 148 -22.53 7.06 7.14
C ALA A 148 -22.00 6.86 8.57
N ARG A 149 -20.87 7.50 8.90
CA ARG A 149 -20.32 7.53 10.25
C ARG A 149 -21.18 8.32 11.22
N GLU A 150 -21.66 9.49 10.82
CA GLU A 150 -22.54 10.32 11.65
C GLU A 150 -23.82 9.57 11.99
N GLU A 151 -24.45 8.96 10.98
CA GLU A 151 -25.63 8.10 11.15
C GLU A 151 -25.36 6.91 12.10
N ALA A 152 -24.24 6.21 11.91
CA ALA A 152 -23.87 5.08 12.77
C ALA A 152 -23.59 5.48 14.24
N VAL A 153 -23.08 6.70 14.47
CA VAL A 153 -22.87 7.23 15.82
C VAL A 153 -24.20 7.61 16.48
N GLU A 154 -25.11 8.23 15.74
CA GLU A 154 -26.46 8.55 16.22
C GLU A 154 -27.22 7.29 16.65
N ASP A 155 -27.24 6.26 15.81
CA ASP A 155 -27.87 4.97 16.11
C ASP A 155 -27.27 4.31 17.37
N MET A 156 -25.95 4.39 17.52
CA MET A 156 -25.26 3.86 18.71
C MET A 156 -25.68 4.62 19.97
N ILE A 157 -25.77 5.96 19.91
CA ILE A 157 -26.20 6.79 21.04
C ILE A 157 -27.64 6.47 21.43
N CYS A 158 -28.56 6.38 20.47
CA CYS A 158 -29.95 5.99 20.70
C CYS A 158 -30.04 4.61 21.38
N THR A 159 -29.34 3.62 20.83
CA THR A 159 -29.29 2.26 21.39
C THR A 159 -28.74 2.24 22.82
N MET A 160 -27.74 3.07 23.13
CA MET A 160 -27.19 3.20 24.48
C MET A 160 -28.17 3.88 25.44
N ALA A 161 -28.85 4.93 25.00
CA ALA A 161 -29.84 5.65 25.80
C ALA A 161 -31.03 4.75 26.20
N GLU A 162 -31.54 3.95 25.26
CA GLU A 162 -32.57 2.94 25.51
C GLU A 162 -32.09 1.90 26.54
N LYS A 163 -30.87 1.37 26.39
CA LYS A 163 -30.30 0.41 27.35
C LYS A 163 -30.11 0.98 28.74
N MET A 164 -29.93 2.29 28.86
CA MET A 164 -29.78 3.00 30.12
C MET A 164 -31.13 3.45 30.73
N GLY A 165 -32.25 3.24 30.02
CA GLY A 165 -33.58 3.67 30.47
C GLY A 165 -33.74 5.19 30.53
N VAL A 166 -32.97 5.93 29.73
CA VAL A 166 -33.05 7.40 29.62
C VAL A 166 -34.16 7.81 28.64
N VAL A 167 -34.61 6.89 27.79
CA VAL A 167 -35.69 7.02 26.81
C VAL A 167 -36.65 5.85 26.98
#